data_AF-A0A0S1AW14-F1
#
_entry.id   AF-A0A0S1AW14-F1
#
_cell.length_a   1.000
_cell.length_b   1.000
_cell.length_c   1.000
_cell.angle_alpha   90.00
_cell.angle_beta   90.00
_cell.angle_gamma   90.00
#
_symmetry.space_group_name_H-M   'P 1'
#
loop_
_entity.id
_entity.type
_entity.pdbx_description
1 polymer ?
#
loop_
_entity_poly.entity_id
_entity_poly.type
_entity_poly.pdbx_seq_one_letter_code
_entity_poly.pdbx_strand_id
1 'polypeptide(L)'
;MSNNTVRPSSIEGIKRLAKSIKRERGITHTLSLDEAARQGAFQNFRHAQNVLSARGSTPRARHGQTVYITSYWRDRDGRTRGRETLKLELSRPWADLVSRAELRHHRALRDFRGDAIDHLERQQDVTSQASARDQVCAAARALVFMDATGLRPTNQRHEAIAGSGVQLPGLDHWSVWKETSTEKLLVVDEPYAAAIRGLESQREAWAARHGLHLRRSAWGGLYSPGNAVMELISDSADGVSLDTIVVALESLPDPLVSSAWPGESAPYAPVFVTPGRAVLKTRKRERPSPHDLLRPYRNSIGYGSMIGGLQRRPDARMPLDAHERVATLLKGVLAKSYERKGVYNRCDRIRCDLDDWVQREYKTSDLPAEQFNALYYGSLPEDAGRLTRVSAVACHADLDQVRELVTQHYPDCVPRRSLLRTLELAQGSLTALIAGKR
;
A
#
# COMPACT_ATOMS: atom_id res chain seq x y z
N MET A 1 -57.57 6.79 16.03
CA MET A 1 -57.46 7.18 14.62
C MET A 1 -56.25 8.12 14.54
N SER A 2 -55.11 7.83 13.92
CA SER A 2 -54.80 7.03 12.73
C SER A 2 -53.52 6.23 12.99
N ASN A 3 -53.61 4.92 13.20
CA ASN A 3 -52.43 4.04 13.26
C ASN A 3 -51.91 3.85 11.84
N ASN A 4 -51.18 4.86 11.34
CA ASN A 4 -50.31 4.65 10.20
C ASN A 4 -49.26 3.64 10.64
N THR A 5 -49.48 2.38 10.29
CA THR A 5 -48.51 1.29 10.44
C THR A 5 -47.37 1.59 9.48
N VAL A 6 -46.48 2.51 9.89
CA VAL A 6 -45.26 2.84 9.15
C VAL A 6 -44.39 1.59 9.21
N ARG A 7 -44.49 0.76 8.17
CA ARG A 7 -43.63 -0.40 7.98
C ARG A 7 -42.25 0.11 7.60
N PRO A 8 -41.24 0.00 8.47
CA PRO A 8 -39.93 0.52 8.13
C PRO A 8 -39.29 -0.36 7.05
N SER A 9 -39.06 0.23 5.88
CA SER A 9 -38.45 -0.43 4.71
C SER A 9 -36.95 -0.15 4.55
N SER A 10 -36.33 0.51 5.54
CA SER A 10 -34.90 0.86 5.56
C SER A 10 -34.30 0.69 6.96
N ILE A 11 -32.97 0.50 7.03
CA ILE A 11 -32.25 0.34 8.30
C ILE A 11 -32.39 1.58 9.19
N GLU A 12 -32.32 2.78 8.61
CA GLU A 12 -32.53 4.03 9.35
C GLU A 12 -33.99 4.19 9.81
N GLY A 13 -34.96 3.69 9.03
CA GLY A 13 -36.35 3.61 9.45
C GLY A 13 -36.55 2.70 10.66
N ILE A 14 -35.90 1.52 10.67
CA ILE A 14 -35.96 0.57 11.79
C ILE A 14 -35.33 1.19 13.05
N LYS A 15 -34.18 1.84 12.94
CA LYS A 15 -33.52 2.52 14.08
C LYS A 15 -34.37 3.65 14.65
N ARG A 16 -35.06 4.42 13.80
CA ARG A 16 -35.94 5.52 14.26
C ARG A 16 -37.17 4.97 14.99
N LEU A 17 -37.77 3.91 14.48
CA LEU A 17 -38.90 3.23 15.12
C LEU A 17 -38.50 2.57 16.44
N ALA A 18 -37.33 1.93 16.50
CA ALA A 18 -36.77 1.34 17.71
C ALA A 18 -36.62 2.37 18.85
N LYS A 19 -36.24 3.62 18.53
CA LYS A 19 -36.18 4.71 19.53
C LYS A 19 -37.57 5.05 20.11
N SER A 20 -38.63 5.02 19.29
CA SER A 20 -40.01 5.22 19.78
C SER A 20 -40.46 4.07 20.68
N ILE A 21 -40.25 2.82 20.21
CA ILE A 21 -40.62 1.61 20.94
C ILE A 21 -39.88 1.52 22.28
N LYS A 22 -38.59 1.86 22.31
CA LYS A 22 -37.79 1.93 23.54
C LYS A 22 -38.40 2.90 24.56
N ARG A 23 -38.82 4.08 24.09
CA ARG A 23 -39.40 5.13 24.94
C ARG A 23 -40.79 4.76 25.46
N GLU A 24 -41.60 4.09 24.64
CA GLU A 24 -42.98 3.71 24.99
C GLU A 24 -43.04 2.48 25.90
N ARG A 25 -42.15 1.50 25.70
CA ARG A 25 -42.24 0.19 26.38
C ARG A 25 -41.16 -0.06 27.44
N GLY A 26 -40.20 0.87 27.61
CA GLY A 26 -39.16 0.75 28.64
C GLY A 26 -38.19 -0.43 28.46
N ILE A 27 -38.13 -1.01 27.26
CA ILE A 27 -37.28 -2.19 26.96
C ILE A 27 -35.85 -1.80 26.56
N THR A 28 -34.94 -2.77 26.55
CA THR A 28 -33.55 -2.54 26.11
C THR A 28 -33.49 -2.18 24.63
N HIS A 29 -32.45 -1.42 24.24
CA HIS A 29 -32.32 -0.93 22.86
C HIS A 29 -32.22 -2.08 21.84
N THR A 30 -31.53 -3.17 22.18
CA THR A 30 -31.41 -4.36 21.32
C THR A 30 -32.78 -5.00 21.05
N LEU A 31 -33.59 -5.19 22.10
CA LEU A 31 -34.95 -5.73 21.95
C LEU A 31 -35.85 -4.80 21.15
N SER A 32 -35.69 -3.47 21.32
CA SER A 32 -36.45 -2.50 20.54
C SER A 32 -36.10 -2.51 19.05
N LEU A 33 -34.86 -2.84 18.69
CA LEU A 33 -34.44 -3.00 17.29
C LEU A 33 -35.05 -4.25 16.66
N ASP A 34 -35.08 -5.37 17.39
CA ASP A 34 -35.69 -6.60 16.89
C ASP A 34 -37.21 -6.48 16.76
N GLU A 35 -37.86 -5.78 17.68
CA GLU A 35 -39.29 -5.46 17.61
C GLU A 35 -39.60 -4.56 16.41
N ALA A 36 -38.82 -3.49 16.21
CA ALA A 36 -38.96 -2.60 15.07
C ALA A 36 -38.71 -3.34 13.74
N ALA A 37 -37.78 -4.28 13.71
CA ALA A 37 -37.51 -5.12 12.54
C ALA A 37 -38.68 -6.09 12.26
N ARG A 38 -39.27 -6.69 13.29
CA ARG A 38 -40.47 -7.54 13.16
C ARG A 38 -41.68 -6.78 12.61
N GLN A 39 -41.86 -5.52 13.00
CA GLN A 39 -42.87 -4.63 12.38
C GLN A 39 -42.59 -4.32 10.90
N GLY A 40 -41.34 -4.46 10.46
CA GLY A 40 -40.93 -4.37 9.05
C GLY A 40 -40.99 -5.70 8.28
N ALA A 41 -41.61 -6.75 8.84
CA ALA A 41 -41.64 -8.12 8.30
C ALA A 41 -40.28 -8.83 8.21
N PHE A 42 -39.34 -8.47 9.09
CA PHE A 42 -38.06 -9.17 9.24
C PHE A 42 -38.06 -10.02 10.52
N GLN A 43 -37.31 -11.12 10.55
CA GLN A 43 -37.25 -11.99 11.74
C GLN A 43 -36.64 -11.28 12.97
N ASN A 44 -35.60 -10.46 12.75
CA ASN A 44 -34.91 -9.66 13.75
C ASN A 44 -34.09 -8.56 13.06
N PHE A 45 -33.41 -7.70 13.82
CA PHE A 45 -32.63 -6.59 13.26
C PHE A 45 -31.49 -7.06 12.36
N ARG A 46 -30.84 -8.18 12.68
CA ARG A 46 -29.78 -8.78 11.86
C ARG A 46 -30.31 -9.31 10.52
N HIS A 47 -31.48 -9.95 10.52
CA HIS A 47 -32.18 -10.36 9.31
C HIS A 47 -32.59 -9.14 8.46
N ALA A 48 -33.05 -8.06 9.09
CA ALA A 48 -33.33 -6.82 8.39
C ALA A 48 -32.07 -6.21 7.77
N GLN A 49 -30.93 -6.20 8.48
CA GLN A 49 -29.64 -5.78 7.94
C GLN A 49 -29.24 -6.61 6.72
N ASN A 50 -29.33 -7.94 6.81
CA ASN A 50 -28.96 -8.81 5.70
C ASN A 50 -29.91 -8.65 4.50
N VAL A 51 -31.23 -8.65 4.72
CA VAL A 51 -32.23 -8.56 3.65
C VAL A 51 -32.28 -7.17 3.02
N LEU A 52 -32.13 -6.08 3.79
CA LEU A 52 -32.14 -4.73 3.23
C LEU A 52 -30.80 -4.38 2.56
N SER A 53 -29.68 -4.91 3.07
CA SER A 53 -28.40 -4.83 2.36
C SER A 53 -28.43 -5.66 1.07
N ALA A 54 -29.09 -6.82 1.08
CA ALA A 54 -29.29 -7.67 -0.10
C ALA A 54 -30.38 -7.17 -1.07
N ARG A 55 -31.38 -6.40 -0.61
CA ARG A 55 -32.38 -5.73 -1.48
C ARG A 55 -31.78 -4.53 -2.20
N GLY A 56 -30.72 -3.92 -1.64
CA GLY A 56 -29.80 -3.06 -2.41
C GLY A 56 -29.04 -3.81 -3.51
N SER A 57 -29.08 -5.14 -3.50
CA SER A 57 -28.43 -6.06 -4.44
C SER A 57 -29.41 -6.78 -5.37
N THR A 58 -30.66 -6.33 -5.49
CA THR A 58 -31.47 -6.70 -6.66
C THR A 58 -30.84 -6.06 -7.90
N PRO A 59 -30.65 -6.77 -9.02
CA PRO A 59 -30.06 -6.21 -10.23
C PRO A 59 -31.07 -5.23 -10.84
N ARG A 60 -31.15 -4.01 -10.29
CA ARG A 60 -31.50 -2.83 -11.08
C ARG A 60 -30.57 -2.87 -12.28
N ALA A 61 -31.14 -2.72 -13.48
CA ALA A 61 -30.37 -2.51 -14.70
C ALA A 61 -29.21 -1.57 -14.38
N ARG A 62 -27.98 -2.11 -14.41
CA ARG A 62 -26.76 -1.45 -13.95
C ARG A 62 -26.50 -0.28 -14.89
N HIS A 63 -27.05 0.89 -14.58
CA HIS A 63 -26.58 2.11 -15.20
C HIS A 63 -25.13 2.27 -14.74
N GLY A 64 -24.20 2.05 -15.67
CA GLY A 64 -22.76 2.19 -15.44
C GLY A 64 -22.47 3.47 -14.70
N GLN A 65 -21.69 3.35 -13.62
CA GLN A 65 -21.16 4.48 -12.88
C GLN A 65 -19.82 4.83 -13.51
N THR A 66 -19.76 6.02 -14.09
CA THR A 66 -18.52 6.56 -14.61
C THR A 66 -17.55 6.85 -13.46
N VAL A 67 -16.37 6.25 -13.52
CA VAL A 67 -15.23 6.55 -12.66
C VAL A 67 -14.07 7.06 -13.50
N TYR A 68 -13.48 8.16 -13.06
CA TYR A 68 -12.28 8.74 -13.65
C TYR A 68 -11.05 8.33 -12.86
N ILE A 69 -9.98 7.98 -13.57
CA ILE A 69 -8.68 7.66 -12.99
C ILE A 69 -7.66 8.59 -13.62
N THR A 70 -7.02 9.42 -12.80
CA THR A 70 -6.12 10.48 -13.26
C THR A 70 -4.71 10.30 -12.69
N SER A 71 -3.70 10.41 -13.55
CA SER A 71 -2.30 10.53 -13.16
C SER A 71 -1.66 11.73 -13.85
N TYR A 72 -0.95 12.54 -13.08
CA TYR A 72 -0.17 13.67 -13.61
C TYR A 72 1.28 13.26 -13.77
N TRP A 73 1.96 13.85 -14.74
CA TRP A 73 3.36 13.57 -15.00
C TRP A 73 4.15 14.84 -15.29
N ARG A 74 5.44 14.77 -14.97
CA ARG A 74 6.46 15.76 -15.29
C ARG A 74 7.70 14.98 -15.68
N ASP A 75 8.30 15.31 -16.80
CA ASP A 75 9.58 14.72 -17.19
C ASP A 75 10.66 15.07 -16.16
N ARG A 76 11.72 14.26 -16.10
CA ARG A 76 12.84 14.44 -15.16
C ARG A 76 13.50 15.80 -15.30
N ASP A 77 13.54 16.32 -16.53
CA ASP A 77 14.09 17.64 -16.84
C ASP A 77 13.12 18.78 -16.51
N GLY A 78 11.88 18.45 -16.09
CA GLY A 78 10.84 19.40 -15.68
C GLY A 78 10.21 20.21 -16.82
N ARG A 79 10.71 20.06 -18.06
CA ARG A 79 10.31 20.85 -19.24
C ARG A 79 8.94 20.47 -19.77
N THR A 80 8.64 19.18 -19.82
CA THR A 80 7.35 18.66 -20.30
C THR A 80 6.55 18.12 -19.12
N ARG A 81 5.24 18.37 -19.15
CA ARG A 81 4.31 17.95 -18.12
C ARG A 81 2.92 17.84 -18.67
N GLY A 82 2.14 16.93 -18.11
CA GLY A 82 0.80 16.66 -18.55
C GLY A 82 0.01 15.84 -17.55
N ARG A 83 -1.13 15.37 -18.02
CA ARG A 83 -2.07 14.54 -17.28
C ARG A 83 -2.62 13.48 -18.22
N GLU A 84 -2.71 12.27 -17.71
CA GLU A 84 -3.38 11.16 -18.36
C GLU A 84 -4.63 10.82 -17.55
N THR A 85 -5.77 10.70 -18.22
CA THR A 85 -7.05 10.42 -17.55
C THR A 85 -7.85 9.40 -18.31
N LEU A 86 -8.27 8.36 -17.61
CA LEU A 86 -9.12 7.32 -18.15
C LEU A 86 -10.52 7.45 -17.57
N LYS A 87 -11.51 7.33 -18.46
CA LYS A 87 -12.92 7.16 -18.10
C LYS A 87 -13.23 5.66 -18.11
N LEU A 88 -13.76 5.15 -17.00
CA LEU A 88 -14.10 3.74 -16.80
C LEU A 88 -15.57 3.62 -16.39
N GLU A 89 -16.29 2.67 -16.98
CA GLU A 89 -17.66 2.35 -16.57
C GLU A 89 -17.63 1.14 -15.63
N LEU A 90 -18.13 1.32 -14.40
CA LEU A 90 -18.20 0.27 -13.37
C LEU A 90 -19.65 0.02 -12.97
N SER A 91 -19.95 -1.13 -12.39
CA SER A 91 -21.32 -1.43 -11.91
C SER A 91 -21.75 -0.56 -10.72
N ARG A 92 -20.78 0.05 -10.01
CA ARG A 92 -20.96 0.86 -8.81
C ARG A 92 -19.81 1.87 -8.65
N PRO A 93 -19.94 2.91 -7.81
CA PRO A 93 -18.86 3.84 -7.54
C PRO A 93 -17.62 3.15 -6.96
N TRP A 94 -16.43 3.68 -7.23
CA TRP A 94 -15.18 3.07 -6.75
C TRP A 94 -15.13 2.92 -5.22
N ALA A 95 -15.80 3.83 -4.49
CA ALA A 95 -15.83 3.82 -3.03
C ALA A 95 -16.61 2.64 -2.44
N ASP A 96 -17.47 2.00 -3.24
CA ASP A 96 -18.18 0.78 -2.84
C ASP A 96 -17.36 -0.48 -3.14
N LEU A 97 -16.42 -0.39 -4.09
CA LEU A 97 -15.48 -1.46 -4.42
C LEU A 97 -14.37 -1.56 -3.38
N VAL A 98 -13.79 -0.43 -2.98
CA VAL A 98 -12.61 -0.40 -2.11
C VAL A 98 -12.64 0.82 -1.18
N SER A 99 -12.36 0.60 0.10
CA SER A 99 -12.24 1.72 1.04
C SER A 99 -10.95 2.49 0.80
N ARG A 100 -10.92 3.76 1.24
CA ARG A 100 -9.70 4.59 1.19
C ARG A 100 -8.52 3.96 1.92
N ALA A 101 -8.78 3.19 2.97
CA ALA A 101 -7.76 2.48 3.71
C ALA A 101 -7.18 1.32 2.91
N GLU A 102 -8.02 0.58 2.20
CA GLU A 102 -7.64 -0.61 1.43
C GLU A 102 -6.90 -0.29 0.13
N LEU A 103 -7.02 0.93 -0.42
CA LEU A 103 -6.23 1.37 -1.59
C LEU A 103 -4.73 1.09 -1.41
N ARG A 104 -4.19 1.27 -0.19
CA ARG A 104 -2.77 1.04 0.12
C ARG A 104 -2.35 -0.43 0.08
N HIS A 105 -3.30 -1.36 0.08
CA HIS A 105 -3.03 -2.80 0.12
C HIS A 105 -2.76 -3.39 -1.27
N HIS A 106 -3.02 -2.65 -2.35
CA HIS A 106 -2.74 -3.11 -3.71
C HIS A 106 -1.70 -2.22 -4.40
N ARG A 107 -0.70 -2.83 -5.04
CA ARG A 107 0.42 -2.12 -5.69
C ARG A 107 -0.04 -1.07 -6.72
N ALA A 108 -1.10 -1.36 -7.46
CA ALA A 108 -1.62 -0.46 -8.50
C ALA A 108 -2.48 0.69 -7.93
N LEU A 109 -2.93 0.59 -6.68
CA LEU A 109 -3.86 1.55 -6.07
C LEU A 109 -3.21 2.37 -4.94
N ARG A 110 -2.07 1.92 -4.40
CA ARG A 110 -1.45 2.50 -3.19
C ARG A 110 -1.10 3.98 -3.31
N ASP A 111 -0.80 4.41 -4.53
CA ASP A 111 -0.43 5.80 -4.81
C ASP A 111 -1.63 6.65 -5.23
N PHE A 112 -2.84 6.10 -5.25
CA PHE A 112 -4.08 6.81 -5.57
C PHE A 112 -4.81 7.27 -4.31
N ARG A 113 -5.64 8.29 -4.47
CA ARG A 113 -6.58 8.77 -3.46
C ARG A 113 -7.93 9.05 -4.11
N GLY A 114 -9.00 8.93 -3.33
CA GLY A 114 -10.32 9.44 -3.72
C GLY A 114 -10.36 10.97 -3.68
N ASP A 115 -10.44 11.61 -4.83
CA ASP A 115 -10.66 13.06 -4.96
C ASP A 115 -12.15 13.41 -4.90
N ALA A 116 -12.99 12.55 -5.50
CA ALA A 116 -14.45 12.60 -5.46
C ALA A 116 -15.02 11.17 -5.55
N ILE A 117 -16.34 11.01 -5.43
CA ILE A 117 -17.01 9.70 -5.49
C ILE A 117 -16.83 8.99 -6.85
N ASP A 118 -16.57 9.78 -7.89
CA ASP A 118 -16.33 9.37 -9.26
C ASP A 118 -14.87 9.55 -9.70
N HIS A 119 -13.94 9.87 -8.79
CA HIS A 119 -12.57 10.24 -9.18
C HIS A 119 -11.50 9.65 -8.25
N LEU A 120 -10.64 8.80 -8.81
CA LEU A 120 -9.35 8.44 -8.23
C LEU A 120 -8.23 9.26 -8.88
N GLU A 121 -7.45 9.94 -8.06
CA GLU A 121 -6.31 10.75 -8.50
C GLU A 121 -5.02 10.21 -7.88
N ARG A 122 -3.98 10.02 -8.68
CA ARG A 122 -2.66 9.66 -8.17
C ARG A 122 -2.09 10.79 -7.32
N GLN A 123 -1.61 10.48 -6.11
CA GLN A 123 -1.19 11.47 -5.12
C GLN A 123 0.04 12.28 -5.54
N GLN A 124 0.97 11.65 -6.26
CA GLN A 124 2.22 12.26 -6.73
C GLN A 124 2.27 12.29 -8.25
N ASP A 125 3.05 13.22 -8.80
CA ASP A 125 3.38 13.25 -10.22
C ASP A 125 4.36 12.09 -10.53
N VAL A 126 4.23 11.47 -11.70
CA VAL A 126 5.21 10.48 -12.20
C VAL A 126 6.18 11.14 -13.19
N THR A 127 7.29 10.45 -13.49
CA THR A 127 8.43 11.02 -14.22
C THR A 127 8.30 10.97 -15.74
N SER A 128 7.21 10.44 -16.30
CA SER A 128 6.97 10.41 -17.75
C SER A 128 5.49 10.20 -18.08
N GLN A 129 5.11 10.56 -19.31
CA GLN A 129 3.77 10.28 -19.83
C GLN A 129 3.46 8.78 -19.87
N ALA A 130 4.40 7.97 -20.36
CA ALA A 130 4.25 6.51 -20.42
C ALA A 130 3.96 5.93 -19.04
N SER A 131 4.73 6.35 -18.03
CA SER A 131 4.50 5.92 -16.64
C SER A 131 3.12 6.36 -16.14
N ALA A 132 2.61 7.53 -16.52
CA ALA A 132 1.26 7.95 -16.13
C ALA A 132 0.19 7.05 -16.72
N ARG A 133 0.31 6.68 -18.00
CA ARG A 133 -0.59 5.74 -18.68
C ARG A 133 -0.52 4.36 -18.03
N ASP A 134 0.68 3.83 -17.78
CA ASP A 134 0.88 2.53 -17.13
C ASP A 134 0.17 2.47 -15.78
N GLN A 135 0.33 3.50 -14.95
CA GLN A 135 -0.27 3.57 -13.62
C GLN A 135 -1.80 3.69 -13.69
N VAL A 136 -2.33 4.47 -14.63
CA VAL A 136 -3.78 4.59 -14.83
C VAL A 136 -4.37 3.26 -15.30
N CYS A 137 -3.76 2.61 -16.29
CA CYS A 137 -4.19 1.30 -16.78
C CYS A 137 -4.11 0.24 -15.67
N ALA A 138 -3.04 0.21 -14.88
CA ALA A 138 -2.90 -0.74 -13.78
C ALA A 138 -3.99 -0.55 -12.70
N ALA A 139 -4.29 0.71 -12.34
CA ALA A 139 -5.37 1.02 -11.41
C ALA A 139 -6.75 0.64 -11.98
N ALA A 140 -6.96 0.86 -13.28
CA ALA A 140 -8.19 0.49 -13.96
C ALA A 140 -8.42 -1.03 -13.94
N ARG A 141 -7.40 -1.82 -14.29
CA ARG A 141 -7.48 -3.30 -14.22
C ARG A 141 -7.84 -3.78 -12.83
N ALA A 142 -7.25 -3.19 -11.79
CA ALA A 142 -7.60 -3.52 -10.40
C ALA A 142 -9.06 -3.17 -10.05
N LEU A 143 -9.58 -2.02 -10.50
CA LEU A 143 -10.99 -1.67 -10.29
C LEU A 143 -11.95 -2.60 -11.03
N VAL A 144 -11.67 -2.93 -12.29
CA VAL A 144 -12.47 -3.87 -13.08
C VAL A 144 -12.47 -5.25 -12.43
N PHE A 145 -11.31 -5.73 -11.96
CA PHE A 145 -11.20 -6.98 -11.22
C PHE A 145 -12.08 -6.98 -9.96
N MET A 146 -12.02 -5.92 -9.15
CA MET A 146 -12.88 -5.81 -7.95
C MET A 146 -14.36 -5.74 -8.30
N ASP A 147 -14.72 -5.03 -9.37
CA ASP A 147 -16.11 -4.91 -9.79
C ASP A 147 -16.71 -6.24 -10.28
N ALA A 148 -15.91 -7.01 -11.04
CA ALA A 148 -16.29 -8.31 -11.58
C ALA A 148 -16.36 -9.40 -10.51
N THR A 149 -15.38 -9.43 -9.60
CA THR A 149 -15.21 -10.52 -8.62
C THR A 149 -15.87 -10.24 -7.28
N GLY A 150 -16.12 -8.96 -6.95
CA GLY A 150 -16.56 -8.55 -5.62
C GLY A 150 -15.47 -8.63 -4.54
N LEU A 151 -14.24 -8.97 -4.90
CA LEU A 151 -13.12 -9.09 -3.97
C LEU A 151 -12.50 -7.74 -3.63
N ARG A 152 -11.84 -7.66 -2.47
CA ARG A 152 -11.11 -6.46 -2.01
C ARG A 152 -9.65 -6.77 -1.66
N PRO A 153 -8.72 -5.82 -1.87
CA PRO A 153 -7.32 -6.04 -1.55
C PRO A 153 -7.08 -6.02 -0.04
N THR A 154 -6.20 -6.89 0.44
CA THR A 154 -5.82 -6.99 1.85
C THR A 154 -4.31 -6.90 2.03
N ASN A 155 -3.87 -6.45 3.22
CA ASN A 155 -2.45 -6.44 3.59
C ASN A 155 -1.98 -7.78 4.17
N GLN A 156 -2.87 -8.77 4.24
CA GLN A 156 -2.48 -10.13 4.55
C GLN A 156 -1.50 -10.63 3.48
N ARG A 157 -0.61 -11.51 3.91
CA ARG A 157 0.38 -12.11 3.02
C ARG A 157 -0.14 -13.42 2.44
N HIS A 158 0.48 -13.89 1.36
CA HIS A 158 0.07 -15.13 0.70
C HIS A 158 0.18 -16.36 1.64
N GLU A 159 1.08 -16.32 2.62
CA GLU A 159 1.20 -17.35 3.66
C GLU A 159 -0.07 -17.49 4.53
N ALA A 160 -1.01 -16.53 4.47
CA ALA A 160 -2.29 -16.64 5.17
C ALA A 160 -3.17 -17.79 4.61
N ILE A 161 -2.94 -18.21 3.36
CA ILE A 161 -3.65 -19.33 2.74
C ILE A 161 -2.85 -20.64 2.89
N ALA A 162 -1.53 -20.59 2.67
CA ALA A 162 -0.70 -21.80 2.64
C ALA A 162 -0.06 -22.19 3.99
N GLY A 163 -0.11 -21.30 4.98
CA GLY A 163 0.62 -21.42 6.25
C GLY A 163 2.01 -20.77 6.21
N SER A 164 2.51 -20.41 7.40
CA SER A 164 3.80 -19.73 7.56
C SER A 164 4.97 -20.59 7.08
N GLY A 165 5.85 -20.02 6.26
CA GLY A 165 7.04 -20.71 5.74
C GLY A 165 6.76 -21.62 4.53
N VAL A 166 5.52 -21.63 4.03
CA VAL A 166 5.12 -22.38 2.84
C VAL A 166 5.07 -21.44 1.64
N GLN A 167 5.99 -21.61 0.70
CA GLN A 167 6.12 -20.76 -0.48
C GLN A 167 5.76 -21.52 -1.75
N LEU A 168 4.94 -20.92 -2.60
CA LEU A 168 4.60 -21.43 -3.93
C LEU A 168 5.85 -21.42 -4.84
N PRO A 169 6.18 -22.53 -5.53
CA PRO A 169 7.34 -22.58 -6.44
C PRO A 169 7.22 -21.55 -7.55
N GLY A 170 8.20 -20.63 -7.66
CA GLY A 170 8.18 -19.58 -8.68
C GLY A 170 7.14 -18.47 -8.42
N LEU A 171 6.73 -18.26 -7.16
CA LEU A 171 5.88 -17.14 -6.75
C LEU A 171 6.44 -15.80 -7.24
N ASP A 172 5.63 -15.02 -7.95
CA ASP A 172 6.07 -13.76 -8.54
C ASP A 172 4.89 -12.82 -8.79
N HIS A 173 5.10 -11.52 -8.54
CA HIS A 173 4.09 -10.47 -8.70
C HIS A 173 2.71 -10.76 -8.06
N TRP A 174 2.70 -11.43 -6.92
CA TRP A 174 1.48 -11.81 -6.22
C TRP A 174 0.72 -10.63 -5.57
N SER A 175 -0.56 -10.87 -5.28
CA SER A 175 -1.44 -10.03 -4.49
C SER A 175 -2.46 -10.88 -3.72
N VAL A 176 -2.97 -10.37 -2.59
CA VAL A 176 -3.97 -11.08 -1.77
C VAL A 176 -5.25 -10.28 -1.71
N TRP A 177 -6.35 -11.00 -1.90
CA TRP A 177 -7.69 -10.49 -2.00
C TRP A 177 -8.60 -11.22 -1.01
N LYS A 178 -9.69 -10.57 -0.61
CA LYS A 178 -10.67 -11.15 0.29
C LYS A 178 -12.10 -10.91 -0.18
N GLU A 179 -12.97 -11.87 0.03
CA GLU A 179 -14.41 -11.72 -0.16
C GLU A 179 -15.04 -11.07 1.09
N THR A 180 -15.75 -9.95 0.93
CA THR A 180 -16.26 -9.20 2.10
C THR A 180 -17.38 -9.89 2.87
N SER A 181 -18.13 -10.81 2.25
CA SER A 181 -19.23 -11.52 2.90
C SER A 181 -18.76 -12.64 3.82
N THR A 182 -17.67 -13.30 3.45
CA THR A 182 -17.18 -14.51 4.11
C THR A 182 -15.78 -14.34 4.71
N GLU A 183 -15.09 -13.23 4.40
CA GLU A 183 -13.67 -12.97 4.71
C GLU A 183 -12.70 -14.03 4.16
N LYS A 184 -13.16 -14.86 3.20
CA LYS A 184 -12.34 -15.86 2.52
C LYS A 184 -11.30 -15.21 1.63
N LEU A 185 -10.13 -15.81 1.59
CA LEU A 185 -8.97 -15.26 0.89
C LEU A 185 -8.78 -15.88 -0.50
N LEU A 186 -8.21 -15.08 -1.40
CA LEU A 186 -7.73 -15.47 -2.71
C LEU A 186 -6.33 -14.88 -2.90
N VAL A 187 -5.37 -15.70 -3.31
CA VAL A 187 -4.09 -15.24 -3.81
C VAL A 187 -4.16 -15.19 -5.34
N VAL A 188 -3.72 -14.07 -5.91
CA VAL A 188 -3.49 -13.92 -7.34
C VAL A 188 -1.98 -13.86 -7.52
N ASP A 189 -1.39 -14.86 -8.17
CA ASP A 189 0.02 -14.92 -8.55
C ASP A 189 0.15 -14.65 -10.05
N GLU A 190 1.10 -13.80 -10.45
CA GLU A 190 1.25 -13.36 -11.85
C GLU A 190 2.68 -13.47 -12.35
N PRO A 191 3.26 -14.69 -12.35
CA PRO A 191 4.62 -14.89 -12.80
C PRO A 191 4.77 -14.66 -14.30
N TYR A 192 5.94 -14.14 -14.68
CA TYR A 192 6.36 -14.22 -16.08
C TYR A 192 6.45 -15.68 -16.51
N ALA A 193 6.06 -15.98 -17.76
CA ALA A 193 6.08 -17.35 -18.29
C ALA A 193 7.45 -18.04 -18.16
N ALA A 194 8.55 -17.28 -18.23
CA ALA A 194 9.90 -17.81 -18.03
C ALA A 194 10.16 -18.28 -16.59
N ALA A 195 9.55 -17.65 -15.58
CA ALA A 195 9.75 -17.96 -14.17
C ALA A 195 9.10 -19.28 -13.74
N ILE A 196 8.04 -19.70 -14.45
CA ILE A 196 7.31 -20.95 -14.15
C ILE A 196 7.49 -22.05 -15.19
N ARG A 197 8.32 -21.83 -16.22
CA ARG A 197 8.59 -22.81 -17.26
C ARG A 197 9.18 -24.09 -16.65
N GLY A 198 8.47 -25.22 -16.82
CA GLY A 198 8.89 -26.52 -16.28
C GLY A 198 8.55 -26.71 -14.79
N LEU A 199 7.86 -25.75 -14.16
CA LEU A 199 7.41 -25.82 -12.78
C LEU A 199 5.89 -26.06 -12.67
N GLU A 200 5.18 -26.17 -13.79
CA GLU A 200 3.71 -26.25 -13.81
C GLU A 200 3.17 -27.42 -12.98
N SER A 201 3.66 -28.63 -13.25
CA SER A 201 3.28 -29.82 -12.47
C SER A 201 3.73 -29.74 -11.01
N GLN A 202 4.84 -29.05 -10.72
CA GLN A 202 5.30 -28.85 -9.34
C GLN A 202 4.37 -27.91 -8.57
N ARG A 203 3.86 -26.86 -9.23
CA ARG A 203 2.89 -25.91 -8.64
C ARG A 203 1.55 -26.58 -8.35
N GLU A 204 1.05 -27.39 -9.28
CA GLU A 204 -0.18 -28.18 -9.08
C GLU A 204 -0.03 -29.18 -7.92
N ALA A 205 1.08 -29.94 -7.91
CA ALA A 205 1.37 -30.88 -6.83
C ALA A 205 1.57 -30.18 -5.48
N TRP A 206 2.18 -28.99 -5.49
CA TRP A 206 2.32 -28.15 -4.30
C TRP A 206 0.95 -27.69 -3.79
N ALA A 207 0.05 -27.24 -4.67
CA ALA A 207 -1.28 -26.78 -4.27
C ALA A 207 -2.08 -27.94 -3.63
N ALA A 208 -2.12 -29.10 -4.30
CA ALA A 208 -2.80 -30.28 -3.79
C ALA A 208 -2.26 -30.73 -2.41
N ARG A 209 -0.94 -30.71 -2.22
CA ARG A 209 -0.30 -31.10 -0.94
C ARG A 209 -0.71 -30.19 0.22
N HIS A 210 -0.99 -28.92 -0.05
CA HIS A 210 -1.34 -27.94 0.98
C HIS A 210 -2.84 -27.69 1.10
N GLY A 211 -3.68 -28.53 0.47
CA GLY A 211 -5.13 -28.37 0.50
C GLY A 211 -5.61 -27.12 -0.25
N LEU A 212 -4.90 -26.74 -1.31
CA LEU A 212 -5.19 -25.55 -2.12
C LEU A 212 -5.63 -25.96 -3.53
N HIS A 213 -6.51 -25.15 -4.10
CA HIS A 213 -6.83 -25.17 -5.52
C HIS A 213 -6.04 -24.08 -6.25
N LEU A 214 -5.58 -24.42 -7.45
CA LEU A 214 -4.91 -23.52 -8.37
C LEU A 214 -5.66 -23.53 -9.70
N ARG A 215 -5.97 -22.35 -10.23
CA ARG A 215 -6.62 -22.19 -11.55
C ARG A 215 -6.01 -21.04 -12.33
N ARG A 216 -5.82 -21.26 -13.63
CA ARG A 216 -5.44 -20.19 -14.57
C ARG A 216 -6.69 -19.50 -15.09
N SER A 217 -6.63 -18.18 -15.25
CA SER A 217 -7.64 -17.42 -15.98
C SER A 217 -7.11 -17.08 -17.37
N ALA A 218 -7.98 -17.13 -18.39
CA ALA A 218 -7.65 -16.60 -19.71
C ALA A 218 -7.70 -15.06 -19.77
N TRP A 219 -8.25 -14.39 -18.74
CA TRP A 219 -8.21 -12.93 -18.65
C TRP A 219 -6.76 -12.49 -18.45
N GLY A 220 -6.26 -11.61 -19.33
CA GLY A 220 -4.83 -11.33 -19.47
C GLY A 220 -4.11 -10.80 -18.22
N GLY A 221 -4.82 -10.46 -17.14
CA GLY A 221 -4.22 -10.24 -15.83
C GLY A 221 -4.19 -8.79 -15.35
N LEU A 222 -3.69 -8.59 -14.13
CA LEU A 222 -3.53 -7.31 -13.46
C LEU A 222 -2.13 -6.71 -13.66
N TYR A 223 -1.07 -7.52 -13.56
CA TYR A 223 0.31 -7.04 -13.54
C TYR A 223 0.80 -6.59 -14.91
N SER A 224 0.97 -7.54 -15.83
CA SER A 224 1.56 -7.32 -17.15
C SER A 224 0.80 -8.15 -18.20
N PRO A 225 -0.34 -7.64 -18.70
CA PRO A 225 -1.17 -8.38 -19.63
C PRO A 225 -0.42 -8.85 -20.88
N GLY A 226 -0.59 -10.14 -21.20
CA GLY A 226 0.08 -10.80 -22.32
C GLY A 226 1.50 -11.30 -22.04
N ASN A 227 2.12 -10.90 -20.92
CA ASN A 227 3.49 -11.31 -20.55
C ASN A 227 3.54 -12.17 -19.27
N ALA A 228 2.61 -11.93 -18.35
CA ALA A 228 2.44 -12.68 -17.12
C ALA A 228 1.21 -13.60 -17.20
N VAL A 229 1.25 -14.72 -16.49
CA VAL A 229 0.13 -15.67 -16.41
C VAL A 229 -0.62 -15.45 -15.11
N MET A 230 -1.94 -15.21 -15.17
CA MET A 230 -2.76 -15.07 -13.96
C MET A 230 -3.13 -16.43 -13.38
N GLU A 231 -2.52 -16.79 -12.25
CA GLU A 231 -2.87 -17.97 -11.47
C GLU A 231 -3.61 -17.56 -10.18
N LEU A 232 -4.78 -18.14 -9.98
CA LEU A 232 -5.67 -17.93 -8.86
C LEU A 232 -5.52 -19.10 -7.90
N ILE A 233 -5.30 -18.79 -6.62
CA ILE A 233 -5.02 -19.79 -5.58
C ILE A 233 -5.93 -19.53 -4.39
N SER A 234 -6.60 -20.59 -3.94
CA SER A 234 -7.54 -20.52 -2.84
C SER A 234 -7.53 -21.83 -2.05
N ASP A 235 -7.94 -21.76 -0.78
CA ASP A 235 -8.15 -22.95 0.05
C ASP A 235 -9.23 -23.86 -0.59
N SER A 236 -8.98 -25.17 -0.61
CA SER A 236 -9.86 -26.15 -1.25
C SER A 236 -11.16 -26.40 -0.51
N ALA A 237 -11.16 -26.29 0.82
CA ALA A 237 -12.30 -26.63 1.66
C ALA A 237 -13.13 -25.40 2.03
N ASP A 238 -12.47 -24.28 2.34
CA ASP A 238 -13.12 -23.08 2.85
C ASP A 238 -12.72 -21.81 2.09
N GLY A 239 -12.10 -21.91 0.92
CA GLY A 239 -11.69 -20.76 0.14
C GLY A 239 -12.77 -20.16 -0.78
N VAL A 240 -12.39 -19.12 -1.52
CA VAL A 240 -13.20 -18.51 -2.58
C VAL A 240 -13.37 -19.50 -3.74
N SER A 241 -14.57 -19.56 -4.34
CA SER A 241 -14.84 -20.41 -5.51
C SER A 241 -14.05 -19.93 -6.74
N LEU A 242 -12.95 -20.61 -7.08
CA LEU A 242 -12.13 -20.25 -8.24
C LEU A 242 -12.89 -20.31 -9.55
N ASP A 243 -13.81 -21.26 -9.74
CA ASP A 243 -14.64 -21.35 -10.95
C ASP A 243 -15.50 -20.10 -11.14
N THR A 244 -16.12 -19.61 -10.08
CA THR A 244 -16.93 -18.38 -10.12
C THR A 244 -16.07 -17.18 -10.50
N ILE A 245 -14.86 -17.09 -9.94
CA ILE A 245 -13.91 -16.02 -10.26
C ILE A 245 -13.46 -16.11 -11.71
N VAL A 246 -13.06 -17.29 -12.19
CA VAL A 246 -12.62 -17.49 -13.58
C VAL A 246 -13.72 -17.10 -14.57
N VAL A 247 -14.96 -17.55 -14.36
CA VAL A 247 -16.10 -17.18 -15.21
C VAL A 247 -16.33 -15.67 -15.22
N ALA A 248 -16.26 -15.00 -14.05
CA ALA A 248 -16.41 -13.55 -13.98
C ALA A 248 -15.29 -12.83 -14.74
N LEU A 249 -14.04 -13.27 -14.62
CA LEU A 249 -12.90 -12.66 -15.29
C LEU A 249 -12.90 -12.89 -16.80
N GLU A 250 -13.27 -14.07 -17.26
CA GLU A 250 -13.31 -14.40 -18.69
C GLU A 250 -14.48 -13.73 -19.42
N SER A 251 -15.45 -13.18 -18.68
CA SER A 251 -16.50 -12.32 -19.25
C SER A 251 -16.08 -10.87 -19.45
N LEU A 252 -14.90 -10.47 -18.94
CA LEU A 252 -14.40 -9.11 -19.07
C LEU A 252 -13.79 -8.86 -20.45
N PRO A 253 -13.81 -7.60 -20.92
CA PRO A 253 -13.02 -7.23 -22.10
C PRO A 253 -11.52 -7.39 -21.81
N ASP A 254 -10.74 -7.36 -22.88
CA ASP A 254 -9.28 -7.40 -22.80
C ASP A 254 -8.74 -6.37 -21.80
N PRO A 255 -7.75 -6.75 -20.96
CA PRO A 255 -7.21 -5.84 -19.97
C PRO A 255 -6.62 -4.58 -20.62
N LEU A 256 -6.94 -3.43 -20.02
CA LEU A 256 -6.43 -2.14 -20.47
C LEU A 256 -4.90 -2.10 -20.40
N VAL A 257 -4.24 -1.74 -21.50
CA VAL A 257 -2.77 -1.57 -21.59
C VAL A 257 -2.41 -0.19 -22.12
N SER A 258 -1.25 0.33 -21.70
CA SER A 258 -0.80 1.68 -22.06
C SER A 258 -0.39 1.83 -23.52
N SER A 259 0.02 0.75 -24.18
CA SER A 259 0.33 0.71 -25.61
C SER A 259 -0.89 1.00 -26.49
N ALA A 260 -2.09 0.65 -26.00
CA ALA A 260 -3.38 0.92 -26.64
C ALA A 260 -4.18 1.96 -25.82
N TRP A 261 -3.53 3.06 -25.44
CA TRP A 261 -4.09 4.07 -24.53
C TRP A 261 -5.46 4.59 -24.99
N PRO A 262 -6.56 4.28 -24.26
CA PRO A 262 -7.91 4.70 -24.63
C PRO A 262 -8.37 5.96 -23.87
N GLY A 263 -7.49 6.54 -23.05
CA GLY A 263 -7.79 7.71 -22.25
C GLY A 263 -7.43 9.03 -22.92
N GLU A 264 -7.61 10.11 -22.18
CA GLU A 264 -7.31 11.48 -22.58
C GLU A 264 -5.90 11.87 -22.09
N SER A 265 -5.08 12.38 -23.01
CA SER A 265 -3.83 13.09 -22.68
C SER A 265 -4.09 14.60 -22.74
N ALA A 266 -3.85 15.31 -21.63
CA ALA A 266 -4.16 16.73 -21.50
C ALA A 266 -3.02 17.51 -20.84
N PRO A 267 -3.00 18.85 -20.96
CA PRO A 267 -2.06 19.70 -20.22
C PRO A 267 -2.14 19.50 -18.70
N TYR A 268 -1.05 19.83 -18.02
CA TYR A 268 -0.96 19.71 -16.56
C TYR A 268 -1.95 20.62 -15.80
N ALA A 269 -2.21 21.81 -16.35
CA ALA A 269 -3.11 22.80 -15.81
C ALA A 269 -4.11 23.24 -16.89
N PRO A 270 -5.37 23.56 -16.54
CA PRO A 270 -5.94 23.52 -15.18
C PRO A 270 -6.08 22.09 -14.65
N VAL A 271 -6.17 21.96 -13.31
CA VAL A 271 -6.35 20.66 -12.66
C VAL A 271 -7.71 20.10 -13.06
N PHE A 272 -7.74 18.81 -13.39
CA PHE A 272 -8.97 18.14 -13.80
C PHE A 272 -10.04 18.15 -12.72
N VAL A 273 -11.29 18.38 -13.13
CA VAL A 273 -12.46 18.41 -12.25
C VAL A 273 -13.52 17.50 -12.88
N THR A 274 -13.92 16.46 -12.15
CA THR A 274 -15.03 15.58 -12.54
C THR A 274 -16.37 16.18 -12.15
N PRO A 275 -17.50 15.71 -12.71
CA PRO A 275 -18.83 16.11 -12.26
C PRO A 275 -19.02 15.94 -10.75
N GLY A 276 -18.56 14.82 -10.18
CA GLY A 276 -18.62 14.56 -8.74
C GLY A 276 -17.71 15.47 -7.91
N ARG A 277 -16.63 16.02 -8.49
CA ARG A 277 -15.81 17.04 -7.82
C ARG A 277 -16.45 18.42 -7.88
N ALA A 278 -17.08 18.78 -9.00
CA ALA A 278 -17.70 20.09 -9.19
C ALA A 278 -18.80 20.39 -8.18
N VAL A 279 -19.50 19.36 -7.69
CA VAL A 279 -20.54 19.51 -6.64
C VAL A 279 -19.97 19.63 -5.22
N LEU A 280 -18.69 19.33 -5.01
CA LEU A 280 -18.07 19.46 -3.69
C LEU A 280 -17.76 20.92 -3.38
N LYS A 281 -18.26 21.40 -2.24
CA LYS A 281 -17.96 22.75 -1.72
C LYS A 281 -16.55 22.90 -1.14
N THR A 282 -15.79 21.80 -1.06
CA THR A 282 -14.44 21.80 -0.50
C THR A 282 -13.41 22.15 -1.57
N ARG A 283 -12.39 22.91 -1.18
CA ARG A 283 -11.28 23.25 -2.09
C ARG A 283 -10.58 21.98 -2.57
N LYS A 284 -10.29 21.91 -3.88
CA LYS A 284 -9.49 20.82 -4.43
C LYS A 284 -8.09 20.85 -3.83
N ARG A 285 -7.61 19.69 -3.39
CA ARG A 285 -6.25 19.58 -2.84
C ARG A 285 -5.26 19.90 -3.95
N GLU A 286 -4.37 20.83 -3.67
CA GLU A 286 -3.33 21.24 -4.61
C GLU A 286 -2.42 20.05 -4.97
N ARG A 287 -1.91 20.08 -6.21
CA ARG A 287 -0.92 19.11 -6.67
C ARG A 287 0.42 19.43 -5.98
N PRO A 288 1.18 18.42 -5.53
CA PRO A 288 2.52 18.65 -4.99
C PRO A 288 3.36 19.36 -6.05
N SER A 289 3.84 20.58 -5.79
CA SER A 289 4.81 21.23 -6.67
C SER A 289 6.18 20.60 -6.43
N PRO A 290 7.00 20.36 -7.48
CA PRO A 290 8.42 20.03 -7.30
C PRO A 290 9.15 21.02 -6.37
N HIS A 291 8.72 22.30 -6.39
CA HIS A 291 9.23 23.33 -5.49
C HIS A 291 8.81 23.14 -4.04
N ASP A 292 7.66 22.53 -3.74
CA ASP A 292 7.20 22.33 -2.35
C ASP A 292 8.03 21.25 -1.65
N LEU A 293 8.52 20.28 -2.43
CA LEU A 293 9.32 19.19 -1.90
C LEU A 293 10.79 19.58 -1.73
N LEU A 294 11.33 20.51 -2.53
CA LEU A 294 12.68 21.09 -2.32
C LEU A 294 12.71 22.21 -1.27
N ARG A 295 11.57 22.86 -0.99
CA ARG A 295 11.50 23.94 0.02
C ARG A 295 11.79 23.41 1.43
N PRO A 296 12.45 24.22 2.28
CA PRO A 296 12.49 23.97 3.72
C PRO A 296 11.07 23.80 4.27
N TYR A 297 10.84 22.73 5.04
CA TYR A 297 9.56 22.44 5.68
C TYR A 297 9.81 21.74 7.01
N ARG A 298 9.29 22.32 8.11
CA ARG A 298 9.40 21.78 9.48
C ARG A 298 10.80 21.22 9.78
N ASN A 299 11.81 22.08 9.64
CA ASN A 299 13.23 21.78 9.89
C ASN A 299 13.82 20.66 9.00
N SER A 300 13.34 20.51 7.77
CA SER A 300 13.91 19.59 6.77
C SER A 300 13.96 20.23 5.39
N ILE A 301 14.96 19.89 4.58
CA ILE A 301 15.12 20.34 3.19
C ILE A 301 15.03 19.14 2.24
N GLY A 302 14.38 19.32 1.09
CA GLY A 302 14.35 18.28 0.07
C GLY A 302 15.55 18.31 -0.86
N TYR A 303 15.96 17.14 -1.34
CA TYR A 303 17.03 16.99 -2.31
C TYR A 303 16.71 15.87 -3.29
N GLY A 304 17.28 15.94 -4.50
CA GLY A 304 17.25 14.83 -5.45
C GLY A 304 18.35 13.82 -5.12
N SER A 305 17.99 12.54 -4.99
CA SER A 305 18.94 11.41 -4.99
C SER A 305 18.97 10.78 -6.38
N MET A 306 20.16 10.43 -6.89
CA MET A 306 20.31 9.78 -8.20
C MET A 306 19.60 8.43 -8.29
N ILE A 307 19.46 7.72 -7.16
CA ILE A 307 18.93 6.35 -7.10
C ILE A 307 17.57 6.32 -6.37
N GLY A 308 17.33 7.25 -5.43
CA GLY A 308 16.15 7.26 -4.55
C GLY A 308 15.03 8.24 -4.93
N GLY A 309 15.15 8.98 -6.03
CA GLY A 309 14.21 10.05 -6.36
C GLY A 309 14.28 11.21 -5.37
N LEU A 310 13.16 11.89 -5.12
CA LEU A 310 13.12 13.07 -4.26
C LEU A 310 13.07 12.68 -2.77
N GLN A 311 14.11 13.03 -2.02
CA GLN A 311 14.31 12.70 -0.61
C GLN A 311 14.32 13.96 0.26
N ARG A 312 14.36 13.80 1.59
CA ARG A 312 14.51 14.92 2.54
C ARG A 312 15.57 14.63 3.58
N ARG A 313 16.34 15.65 3.95
CA ARG A 313 17.30 15.64 5.06
C ARG A 313 16.93 16.69 6.12
N PRO A 314 17.43 16.59 7.36
CA PRO A 314 17.29 17.66 8.33
C PRO A 314 17.87 18.99 7.80
N ASP A 315 17.23 20.11 8.16
CA ASP A 315 17.69 21.46 7.84
C ASP A 315 18.75 21.92 8.85
N ALA A 316 19.85 21.18 8.88
CA ALA A 316 21.04 21.50 9.65
C ALA A 316 22.23 20.80 8.99
N ARG A 317 23.42 21.07 9.51
CA ARG A 317 24.66 20.41 9.14
C ARG A 317 25.30 19.83 10.39
N MET A 318 25.61 18.53 10.37
CA MET A 318 26.40 17.92 11.42
C MET A 318 27.89 18.20 11.16
N PRO A 319 28.67 18.60 12.17
CA PRO A 319 30.12 18.78 12.04
C PRO A 319 30.85 17.51 11.53
N LEU A 320 31.96 17.67 10.80
CA LEU A 320 32.67 16.51 10.22
C LEU A 320 33.22 15.55 11.28
N ASP A 321 33.73 16.07 12.39
CA ASP A 321 34.19 15.29 13.54
C ASP A 321 33.05 14.45 14.15
N ALA A 322 31.84 15.01 14.22
CA ALA A 322 30.65 14.27 14.62
C ALA A 322 30.27 13.19 13.60
N HIS A 323 30.35 13.48 12.29
CA HIS A 323 30.16 12.47 11.25
C HIS A 323 31.20 11.35 11.32
N GLU A 324 32.47 11.67 11.52
CA GLU A 324 33.58 10.71 11.68
C GLU A 324 33.35 9.81 12.89
N ARG A 325 32.88 10.39 14.00
CA ARG A 325 32.51 9.62 15.20
C ARG A 325 31.35 8.67 14.91
N VAL A 326 30.26 9.15 14.31
CA VAL A 326 29.10 8.32 13.94
C VAL A 326 29.53 7.21 12.97
N ALA A 327 30.32 7.53 11.95
CA ALA A 327 30.80 6.58 10.96
C ALA A 327 31.67 5.49 11.61
N THR A 328 32.54 5.85 12.54
CA THR A 328 33.38 4.90 13.29
C THR A 328 32.53 3.92 14.10
N LEU A 329 31.55 4.43 14.85
CA LEU A 329 30.62 3.60 15.62
C LEU A 329 29.82 2.65 14.72
N LEU A 330 29.24 3.16 13.63
CA LEU A 330 28.47 2.34 12.68
C LEU A 330 29.32 1.29 11.98
N LYS A 331 30.55 1.61 11.58
CA LYS A 331 31.49 0.64 10.98
C LYS A 331 31.82 -0.49 11.96
N GLY A 332 32.04 -0.18 13.23
CA GLY A 332 32.23 -1.20 14.29
C GLY A 332 31.03 -2.15 14.44
N VAL A 333 29.81 -1.61 14.46
CA VAL A 333 28.59 -2.43 14.53
C VAL A 333 28.41 -3.28 13.26
N LEU A 334 28.64 -2.70 12.07
CA LEU A 334 28.50 -3.39 10.80
C LEU A 334 29.49 -4.55 10.64
N ALA A 335 30.76 -4.33 11.01
CA ALA A 335 31.80 -5.36 10.96
C ALA A 335 31.40 -6.61 11.78
N LYS A 336 30.73 -6.41 12.92
CA LYS A 336 30.34 -7.50 13.83
C LYS A 336 29.01 -8.15 13.47
N SER A 337 28.10 -7.39 12.87
CA SER A 337 26.69 -7.80 12.70
C SER A 337 26.35 -8.41 11.34
N TYR A 338 27.32 -8.62 10.44
CA TYR A 338 27.10 -9.08 9.07
C TYR A 338 26.15 -10.29 8.92
N GLU A 339 26.27 -11.29 9.80
CA GLU A 339 25.42 -12.50 9.81
C GLU A 339 24.02 -12.25 10.41
N ARG A 340 23.85 -11.19 11.20
CA ARG A 340 22.57 -10.84 11.83
C ARG A 340 21.89 -9.74 11.02
N LYS A 341 21.28 -10.14 9.90
CA LYS A 341 20.67 -9.23 8.92
C LYS A 341 19.69 -8.20 9.50
N GLY A 342 18.98 -8.52 10.58
CA GLY A 342 18.12 -7.56 11.28
C GLY A 342 18.86 -6.35 11.87
N VAL A 343 20.09 -6.54 12.37
CA VAL A 343 20.92 -5.44 12.87
C VAL A 343 21.67 -4.80 11.70
N TYR A 344 22.33 -5.62 10.88
CA TYR A 344 23.15 -5.17 9.76
C TYR A 344 22.37 -4.29 8.78
N ASN A 345 21.24 -4.77 8.23
CA ASN A 345 20.51 -4.04 7.19
C ASN A 345 19.95 -2.70 7.71
N ARG A 346 19.66 -2.60 9.02
CA ARG A 346 19.17 -1.37 9.64
C ARG A 346 20.30 -0.36 9.86
N CYS A 347 21.45 -0.82 10.35
CA CYS A 347 22.64 0.03 10.50
C CYS A 347 23.17 0.47 9.14
N ASP A 348 23.13 -0.39 8.14
CA ASP A 348 23.53 -0.07 6.77
C ASP A 348 22.60 0.96 6.15
N ARG A 349 21.29 0.85 6.37
CA ARG A 349 20.34 1.88 5.96
C ARG A 349 20.63 3.24 6.61
N ILE A 350 20.93 3.26 7.92
CA ILE A 350 21.30 4.50 8.63
C ILE A 350 22.59 5.08 8.04
N ARG A 351 23.58 4.22 7.75
CA ARG A 351 24.83 4.61 7.09
C ARG A 351 24.58 5.26 5.73
N CYS A 352 23.76 4.65 4.87
CA CYS A 352 23.40 5.20 3.57
C CYS A 352 22.69 6.56 3.70
N ASP A 353 21.73 6.69 4.62
CA ASP A 353 21.01 7.95 4.83
C ASP A 353 21.98 9.08 5.24
N LEU A 354 22.93 8.80 6.14
CA LEU A 354 23.90 9.80 6.62
C LEU A 354 24.99 10.14 5.58
N ASP A 355 25.40 9.18 4.77
CA ASP A 355 26.32 9.39 3.64
C ASP A 355 25.68 10.32 2.58
N ASP A 356 24.42 10.08 2.25
CA ASP A 356 23.64 10.97 1.40
C ASP A 356 23.53 12.39 2.00
N TRP A 357 23.34 12.50 3.32
CA TRP A 357 23.20 13.81 3.97
C TRP A 357 24.51 14.58 4.01
N VAL A 358 25.63 13.96 4.37
CA VAL A 358 26.94 14.64 4.43
C VAL A 358 27.37 15.16 3.05
N GLN A 359 27.09 14.41 1.98
CA GLN A 359 27.33 14.86 0.60
C GLN A 359 26.55 16.14 0.24
N ARG A 360 25.40 16.38 0.90
CA ARG A 360 24.54 17.55 0.68
C ARG A 360 24.78 18.67 1.69
N GLU A 361 25.58 18.43 2.71
CA GLU A 361 25.93 19.40 3.75
C GLU A 361 27.28 20.07 3.47
N TYR A 362 28.16 19.39 2.74
CA TYR A 362 29.51 19.82 2.44
C TYR A 362 29.74 19.91 0.94
N LYS A 363 30.47 20.95 0.51
CA LYS A 363 30.95 21.05 -0.87
C LYS A 363 32.21 20.21 -1.03
N THR A 364 32.56 19.85 -2.26
CA THR A 364 33.82 19.14 -2.57
C THR A 364 35.07 19.90 -2.13
N SER A 365 34.99 21.24 -2.00
CA SER A 365 36.06 22.06 -1.42
C SER A 365 36.27 21.82 0.07
N ASP A 366 35.21 21.48 0.80
CA ASP A 366 35.21 21.34 2.26
C ASP A 366 35.41 19.87 2.68
N LEU A 367 35.01 18.95 1.82
CA LEU A 367 35.18 17.51 1.97
C LEU A 367 35.61 16.92 0.61
N PRO A 368 36.93 16.76 0.38
CA PRO A 368 37.45 16.18 -0.86
C PRO A 368 36.90 14.76 -1.09
N ALA A 369 36.80 14.35 -2.37
CA ALA A 369 36.15 13.10 -2.75
C ALA A 369 36.75 11.85 -2.08
N GLU A 370 38.07 11.81 -1.89
CA GLU A 370 38.75 10.72 -1.19
C GLU A 370 38.31 10.61 0.28
N GLN A 371 38.26 11.74 0.99
CA GLN A 371 37.82 11.81 2.38
C GLN A 371 36.33 11.48 2.52
N PHE A 372 35.49 11.96 1.59
CA PHE A 372 34.08 11.60 1.52
C PHE A 372 33.88 10.08 1.38
N ASN A 373 34.54 9.46 0.39
CA ASN A 373 34.43 8.03 0.13
C ASN A 373 34.90 7.18 1.33
N ALA A 374 35.94 7.64 2.04
CA ALA A 374 36.49 6.94 3.20
C ALA A 374 35.65 7.09 4.49
N LEU A 375 34.83 8.14 4.60
CA LEU A 375 34.11 8.49 5.82
C LEU A 375 33.20 7.34 6.30
N TYR A 376 32.15 7.03 5.55
CA TYR A 376 31.20 5.96 5.87
C TYR A 376 31.55 4.59 5.25
N TYR A 377 32.29 4.58 4.15
CA TYR A 377 32.58 3.36 3.37
C TYR A 377 34.07 2.96 3.35
N GLY A 378 34.94 3.66 4.07
CA GLY A 378 36.33 3.25 4.25
C GLY A 378 36.46 1.90 4.99
N SER A 379 37.71 1.45 5.16
CA SER A 379 38.02 0.15 5.75
C SER A 379 37.25 -0.12 7.04
N LEU A 380 36.63 -1.30 7.10
CA LEU A 380 36.06 -1.80 8.35
C LEU A 380 37.20 -2.16 9.32
N PRO A 381 36.96 -2.04 10.64
CA PRO A 381 37.90 -2.50 11.64
C PRO A 381 38.34 -3.96 11.39
N GLU A 382 39.64 -4.25 11.60
CA GLU A 382 40.21 -5.60 11.43
C GLU A 382 39.61 -6.63 12.42
N ASP A 383 38.98 -6.17 13.51
CA ASP A 383 38.28 -7.00 14.50
C ASP A 383 36.87 -7.45 14.03
N ALA A 384 36.74 -7.81 12.76
CA ALA A 384 35.52 -8.37 12.14
C ALA A 384 35.17 -9.74 12.73
N GLY A 385 34.73 -9.76 13.98
CA GLY A 385 34.31 -10.95 14.71
C GLY A 385 32.79 -11.14 14.67
N ARG A 386 32.34 -12.38 14.87
CA ARG A 386 30.91 -12.70 14.97
C ARG A 386 30.25 -11.96 16.14
N LEU A 387 29.05 -11.43 15.94
CA LEU A 387 28.25 -10.82 17.00
C LEU A 387 27.97 -11.83 18.13
N THR A 388 28.50 -11.59 19.32
CA THR A 388 28.25 -12.35 20.55
C THR A 388 27.37 -11.54 21.50
N ARG A 389 26.92 -12.13 22.62
CA ARG A 389 26.18 -11.36 23.64
C ARG A 389 27.01 -10.23 24.22
N VAL A 390 28.31 -10.45 24.44
CA VAL A 390 29.23 -9.43 24.97
C VAL A 390 29.42 -8.30 23.97
N SER A 391 29.72 -8.61 22.70
CA SER A 391 29.86 -7.57 21.68
C SER A 391 28.54 -6.91 21.31
N ALA A 392 27.39 -7.57 21.52
CA ALA A 392 26.08 -6.95 21.35
C ALA A 392 25.79 -5.85 22.38
N VAL A 393 26.29 -5.96 23.62
CA VAL A 393 26.19 -4.89 24.62
C VAL A 393 27.00 -3.67 24.17
N ALA A 394 28.23 -3.89 23.68
CA ALA A 394 29.07 -2.82 23.15
C ALA A 394 28.40 -2.15 21.93
N CYS A 395 27.93 -2.94 20.94
CA CYS A 395 27.21 -2.40 19.79
C CYS A 395 25.95 -1.63 20.19
N HIS A 396 25.25 -2.03 21.27
CA HIS A 396 24.09 -1.29 21.74
C HIS A 396 24.50 0.10 22.27
N ALA A 397 25.55 0.16 23.08
CA ALA A 397 26.10 1.41 23.59
C ALA A 397 26.63 2.32 22.46
N ASP A 398 27.23 1.74 21.42
CA ASP A 398 27.64 2.48 20.22
C ASP A 398 26.43 3.11 19.52
N LEU A 399 25.32 2.38 19.39
CA LEU A 399 24.08 2.92 18.82
C LEU A 399 23.43 3.99 19.72
N ASP A 400 23.59 3.92 21.04
CA ASP A 400 23.16 4.99 21.95
C ASP A 400 23.97 6.28 21.69
N GLN A 401 25.28 6.18 21.52
CA GLN A 401 26.11 7.34 21.14
C GLN A 401 25.73 7.90 19.77
N VAL A 402 25.42 7.05 18.79
CA VAL A 402 24.91 7.52 17.48
C VAL A 402 23.60 8.29 17.64
N ARG A 403 22.67 7.80 18.48
CA ARG A 403 21.41 8.50 18.77
C ARG A 403 21.66 9.88 19.38
N GLU A 404 22.57 9.98 20.34
CA GLU A 404 22.92 11.24 20.99
C GLU A 404 23.46 12.25 19.98
N LEU A 405 24.46 11.86 19.18
CA LEU A 405 25.08 12.71 18.16
C LEU A 405 24.06 13.19 17.11
N VAL A 406 23.21 12.28 16.61
CA VAL A 406 22.13 12.63 15.66
C VAL A 406 21.13 13.60 16.29
N THR A 407 20.78 13.42 17.55
CA THR A 407 19.81 14.27 18.25
C THR A 407 20.39 15.64 18.57
N GLN A 408 21.68 15.71 18.88
CA GLN A 408 22.42 16.93 19.17
C GLN A 408 22.56 17.82 17.94
N HIS A 409 22.88 17.25 16.79
CA HIS A 409 23.23 18.04 15.60
C HIS A 409 22.10 18.26 14.60
N TYR A 410 21.06 17.41 14.61
CA TYR A 410 19.91 17.57 13.71
C TYR A 410 18.65 18.01 14.47
N PRO A 411 17.90 18.99 13.95
CA PRO A 411 16.64 19.45 14.56
C PRO A 411 15.54 18.39 14.44
N ASP A 412 14.49 18.51 15.26
CA ASP A 412 13.34 17.62 15.15
C ASP A 412 12.62 17.78 13.82
N CYS A 413 12.60 16.70 13.05
CA CYS A 413 12.00 16.63 11.73
C CYS A 413 11.64 15.17 11.36
N VAL A 414 10.91 14.98 10.26
CA VAL A 414 10.50 13.63 9.80
C VAL A 414 11.71 12.74 9.43
N PRO A 415 12.71 13.20 8.65
CA PRO A 415 13.91 12.41 8.34
C PRO A 415 14.64 11.92 9.59
N ARG A 416 14.92 12.82 10.55
CA ARG A 416 15.57 12.47 11.82
C ARG A 416 14.77 11.41 12.58
N ARG A 417 13.46 11.59 12.74
CA ARG A 417 12.60 10.61 13.45
C ARG A 417 12.56 9.24 12.75
N SER A 418 12.61 9.22 11.42
CA SER A 418 12.67 7.96 10.64
C SER A 418 13.99 7.23 10.87
N LEU A 419 15.11 7.95 10.87
CA LEU A 419 16.44 7.41 11.18
C LEU A 419 16.48 6.87 12.61
N LEU A 420 16.03 7.66 13.60
CA LEU A 420 15.99 7.25 15.01
C LEU A 420 15.09 6.03 15.25
N ARG A 421 13.94 5.93 14.58
CA ARG A 421 13.10 4.72 14.62
C ARG A 421 13.84 3.50 14.06
N THR A 422 14.63 3.67 13.01
CA THR A 422 15.42 2.57 12.43
C THR A 422 16.51 2.11 13.40
N LEU A 423 17.14 3.07 14.10
CA LEU A 423 18.11 2.82 15.16
C LEU A 423 17.49 2.07 16.35
N GLU A 424 16.30 2.48 16.80
CA GLU A 424 15.52 1.79 17.85
C GLU A 424 15.25 0.32 17.50
N LEU A 425 14.90 0.03 16.25
CA LEU A 425 14.65 -1.33 15.81
C LEU A 425 15.95 -2.17 15.78
N ALA A 426 17.09 -1.57 15.43
CA ALA A 426 18.39 -2.22 15.51
C ALA A 426 18.77 -2.54 16.96
N GLN A 427 18.61 -1.58 17.87
CA GLN A 427 18.83 -1.75 19.30
C GLN A 427 17.94 -2.83 19.89
N GLY A 428 16.63 -2.84 19.58
CA GLY A 428 15.72 -3.89 20.03
C GLY A 428 16.13 -5.30 19.59
N SER A 429 16.78 -5.42 18.43
CA SER A 429 17.33 -6.70 17.96
C SER A 429 18.61 -7.11 18.69
N LEU A 430 19.44 -6.15 19.12
CA LEU A 430 20.57 -6.40 20.01
C LEU A 430 20.09 -6.79 21.41
N THR A 431 19.09 -6.10 21.97
CA THR A 431 18.48 -6.44 23.27
C THR A 431 17.91 -7.86 23.27
N ALA A 432 17.22 -8.26 22.20
CA ALA A 432 16.71 -9.63 22.05
C ALA A 432 17.84 -10.67 22.08
N LEU A 433 18.95 -10.39 21.40
CA LEU A 433 20.14 -11.26 21.39
C LEU A 433 20.80 -11.34 22.78
N ILE A 434 20.96 -10.20 23.46
CA ILE A 434 21.50 -10.12 24.83
C ILE A 434 20.64 -10.96 25.78
N ALA A 435 19.32 -10.85 25.67
CA ALA A 435 18.34 -11.61 26.45
C ALA A 435 18.21 -13.09 26.04
N GLY A 436 18.92 -13.55 25.00
CA GLY A 436 18.90 -14.93 24.52
C GLY A 436 17.64 -15.34 23.76
N LYS A 437 16.84 -14.38 23.28
CA LYS A 437 15.67 -14.62 22.43
C LYS A 437 16.13 -14.70 20.97
N ARG A 438 15.71 -15.75 20.24
CA ARG A 438 16.12 -15.98 18.83
C ARG A 438 15.60 -14.92 17.88
#